data_AF-A0A081SHY8-F1
#
_entry.id   AF-A0A081SHY8-F1
#
_cell.length_a   1.000
_cell.length_b   1.000
_cell.length_c   1.000
_cell.angle_alpha   90.00
_cell.angle_beta   90.00
_cell.angle_gamma   90.00
#
_symmetry.space_group_name_H-M   'P 1'
#
loop_
_entity.id
_entity.type
_entity.pdbx_description
1 polymer ?
#
loop_
_entity_poly.entity_id
_entity_poly.type
_entity_poly.pdbx_seq_one_letter_code
_entity_poly.pdbx_strand_id
1 'polypeptide(L)'
;MSGDAATILAALGASEQPSVLPFSEKDLTTPKATLKRLRDVKGDIAIGTKVLRLQRYRLVLKTLLFLSGKWAATMIDESGETERYSAIQFIFVDCWKLLAEILASLFIVTETYLELESLKRKTNAFTSSQ
;
A
#
# COMPACT_ATOMS: atom_id res chain seq x y z
N MET A 1 9.66 -10.94 6.76
CA MET A 1 9.07 -11.48 5.52
C MET A 1 10.18 -12.09 4.68
N SER A 2 10.10 -13.39 4.41
CA SER A 2 10.92 -14.10 3.42
C SER A 2 10.04 -15.27 2.98
N GLY A 3 9.29 -15.06 1.90
CA GLY A 3 8.59 -16.17 1.25
C GLY A 3 9.62 -17.11 0.65
N ASP A 4 9.43 -18.42 0.81
CA ASP A 4 10.34 -19.40 0.22
C ASP A 4 10.26 -19.33 -1.32
N ALA A 5 11.37 -18.92 -1.95
CA ALA A 5 11.42 -18.65 -3.38
C ALA A 5 11.10 -19.89 -4.23
N ALA A 6 11.42 -21.09 -3.72
CA ALA A 6 11.11 -22.36 -4.37
C ALA A 6 9.60 -22.62 -4.44
N THR A 7 8.88 -22.31 -3.36
CA THR A 7 7.43 -22.45 -3.27
C THR A 7 6.70 -21.45 -4.20
N ILE A 8 7.22 -20.22 -4.29
CA ILE A 8 6.67 -19.17 -5.18
C ILE A 8 6.90 -19.49 -6.66
N LEU A 9 8.08 -20.03 -7.02
CA LEU A 9 8.38 -20.47 -8.38
C LEU A 9 7.50 -21.67 -8.80
N ALA A 10 7.24 -22.61 -7.88
CA ALA A 10 6.37 -23.75 -8.13
C ALA A 10 4.91 -23.33 -8.38
N ALA A 11 4.41 -22.30 -7.68
CA ALA A 11 3.06 -21.77 -7.90
C ALA A 11 2.91 -20.99 -9.22
N LEU A 12 4.00 -20.50 -9.79
CA LEU A 12 3.99 -19.61 -10.97
C LEU A 12 3.82 -20.36 -12.30
N GLY A 13 4.12 -21.67 -12.35
CA GLY A 13 3.86 -22.53 -13.52
C GLY A 13 4.44 -22.04 -14.86
N ALA A 14 5.40 -21.12 -14.85
CA ALA A 14 5.87 -20.42 -16.04
C ALA A 14 7.23 -20.95 -16.52
N SER A 15 7.30 -21.28 -17.81
CA SER A 15 8.51 -21.75 -18.51
C SER A 15 9.54 -20.65 -18.79
N GLU A 16 9.21 -19.38 -18.56
CA GLU A 16 10.12 -18.25 -18.65
C GLU A 16 10.32 -17.67 -17.25
N GLN A 17 11.57 -17.74 -16.76
CA GLN A 17 11.96 -17.38 -15.40
C GLN A 17 11.58 -15.92 -15.08
N PRO A 18 10.50 -15.65 -14.32
CA PRO A 18 10.30 -14.31 -13.80
C PRO A 18 11.36 -14.10 -12.73
N SER A 19 11.99 -12.93 -12.68
CA SER A 19 12.91 -12.65 -11.59
C SER A 19 12.10 -12.54 -10.30
N VAL A 20 12.05 -13.62 -9.52
CA VAL A 20 11.37 -13.65 -8.23
C VAL A 20 12.22 -12.83 -7.27
N LEU A 21 11.71 -11.66 -6.90
CA LEU A 21 12.41 -10.76 -6.01
C LEU A 21 11.87 -10.98 -4.59
N PRO A 22 12.59 -11.68 -3.69
CA PRO A 22 12.18 -11.76 -2.31
C PRO A 22 12.26 -10.37 -1.70
N PHE A 23 11.15 -9.93 -1.12
CA PHE A 23 11.00 -8.64 -0.46
C PHE A 23 10.87 -8.84 1.03
N SER A 24 11.77 -8.23 1.81
CA SER A 24 11.67 -8.18 3.26
C SER A 24 11.06 -6.86 3.72
N GLU A 25 10.35 -6.86 4.85
CA GLU A 25 9.84 -5.61 5.45
C GLU A 25 10.96 -4.61 5.75
N LYS A 26 12.17 -5.10 6.03
CA LYS A 26 13.36 -4.25 6.20
C LYS A 26 13.70 -3.47 4.93
N ASP A 27 13.41 -4.01 3.74
CA ASP A 27 13.64 -3.32 2.47
C ASP A 27 12.65 -2.16 2.28
N LEU A 28 11.46 -2.23 2.88
CA LEU A 28 10.49 -1.12 2.88
C LEU A 28 10.95 0.05 3.77
N THR A 29 11.83 -0.20 4.75
CA THR A 29 12.43 0.85 5.58
C THR A 29 13.56 1.61 4.87
N THR A 30 14.05 1.10 3.73
CA THR A 30 15.12 1.70 2.93
C THR A 30 14.66 2.00 1.49
N PRO A 31 13.67 2.90 1.32
CA PRO A 31 12.94 3.06 0.05
C PRO A 31 13.83 3.42 -1.14
N LYS A 32 14.93 4.17 -0.95
CA LYS A 32 15.85 4.53 -2.03
C LYS A 32 16.62 3.32 -2.58
N ALA A 33 17.11 2.44 -1.71
CA ALA A 33 17.85 1.24 -2.11
C ALA A 33 16.93 0.26 -2.83
N THR A 34 15.72 0.13 -2.30
CA THR A 34 14.65 -0.72 -2.85
C THR A 34 14.17 -0.22 -4.21
N LEU A 35 14.02 1.09 -4.39
CA LEU A 35 13.67 1.68 -5.68
C LEU A 35 14.74 1.41 -6.74
N LYS A 36 16.02 1.54 -6.38
CA LYS A 36 17.13 1.23 -7.28
C LYS A 36 17.10 -0.23 -7.71
N ARG A 37 16.95 -1.15 -6.74
CA ARG A 37 16.82 -2.59 -7.00
C ARG A 37 15.64 -2.92 -7.92
N LEU A 38 14.48 -2.29 -7.74
CA LEU A 38 13.31 -2.48 -8.61
C LEU A 38 13.52 -1.93 -10.02
N ARG A 39 14.26 -0.83 -10.17
CA ARG A 39 14.60 -0.26 -11.50
C ARG A 39 15.58 -1.15 -12.26
N ASP A 40 16.53 -1.76 -11.56
CA ASP A 40 17.58 -2.58 -12.17
C ASP A 40 17.05 -3.95 -12.66
N VAL A 41 15.92 -4.41 -12.12
CA VAL A 41 15.24 -5.64 -12.57
C VAL A 41 14.65 -5.43 -13.97
N LYS A 42 14.93 -6.34 -14.90
CA LYS A 42 14.33 -6.36 -16.25
C LYS A 42 13.31 -7.50 -16.36
N GLY A 43 12.24 -7.29 -17.12
CA GLY A 43 11.18 -8.27 -17.32
C GLY A 43 10.06 -8.22 -16.27
N ASP A 44 9.24 -9.27 -16.27
CA ASP A 44 8.08 -9.40 -15.40
C ASP A 44 8.51 -9.64 -13.95
N ILE A 45 7.95 -8.83 -13.05
CA ILE A 45 8.28 -8.86 -11.63
C ILE A 45 7.25 -9.70 -10.89
N ALA A 46 7.74 -10.76 -10.26
CA ALA A 46 6.99 -11.53 -9.28
C ALA A 46 7.52 -11.21 -7.87
N ILE A 47 6.64 -10.71 -7.00
CA ILE A 47 6.97 -10.40 -5.61
C ILE A 47 6.38 -11.48 -4.71
N GLY A 48 7.25 -12.22 -4.05
CA GLY A 48 6.87 -13.20 -3.05
C GLY A 48 6.56 -12.58 -1.69
N THR A 49 5.43 -12.95 -1.09
CA THR A 49 5.07 -12.59 0.28
C THR A 49 4.60 -13.82 1.07
N LYS A 50 4.55 -13.73 2.39
CA LYS A 50 4.09 -14.83 3.25
C LYS A 50 2.56 -14.97 3.21
N VAL A 51 1.86 -13.85 3.33
CA VAL A 51 0.39 -13.76 3.26
C VAL A 51 0.04 -12.43 2.59
N LEU A 52 -0.67 -12.46 1.47
CA LEU A 52 -1.08 -11.25 0.74
C LEU A 52 -2.03 -10.38 1.58
N ARG A 53 -3.02 -11.01 2.21
CA ARG A 53 -4.10 -10.34 2.96
C ARG A 53 -3.64 -9.54 4.18
N LEU A 54 -2.52 -9.92 4.79
CA LEU A 54 -1.99 -9.28 6.01
C LEU A 54 -0.92 -8.23 5.70
N GLN A 55 -0.65 -7.94 4.44
CA GLN A 55 0.45 -7.06 4.06
C GLN A 55 0.07 -5.59 4.28
N ARG A 56 0.26 -5.11 5.51
CA ARG A 56 0.02 -3.72 5.93
C ARG A 56 0.77 -2.70 5.06
N TYR A 57 1.87 -3.13 4.43
CA TYR A 57 2.70 -2.31 3.55
C TYR A 57 2.38 -2.47 2.05
N ARG A 58 1.24 -3.07 1.68
CA ARG A 58 0.86 -3.27 0.27
C ARG A 58 0.82 -1.97 -0.51
N LEU A 59 0.24 -0.91 0.07
CA LEU A 59 0.20 0.40 -0.57
C LEU A 59 1.61 0.95 -0.82
N VAL A 60 2.50 0.83 0.17
CA VAL A 60 3.91 1.28 0.05
C VAL A 60 4.63 0.52 -1.07
N LEU A 61 4.40 -0.78 -1.19
CA LEU A 61 4.99 -1.60 -2.24
C LEU A 61 4.48 -1.20 -3.64
N LYS A 62 3.16 -1.00 -3.78
CA LYS A 62 2.56 -0.48 -5.04
C LYS A 62 3.13 0.89 -5.40
N THR A 63 3.32 1.78 -4.42
CA THR A 63 3.97 3.08 -4.62
C THR A 63 5.42 2.93 -5.11
N LEU A 64 6.21 2.02 -4.52
CA LEU A 64 7.59 1.78 -4.96
C LEU A 64 7.66 1.18 -6.37
N LEU A 65 6.75 0.27 -6.70
CA LEU A 65 6.60 -0.26 -8.06
C LEU A 65 6.26 0.87 -9.05
N PHE A 66 5.31 1.73 -8.70
CA PHE A 66 4.95 2.89 -9.51
C PHE A 66 6.15 3.83 -9.72
N LEU A 67 6.85 4.22 -8.65
CA LEU A 67 8.01 5.11 -8.71
C LEU A 67 9.23 4.51 -9.43
N SER A 68 9.34 3.18 -9.46
CA SER A 68 10.37 2.47 -10.22
C SER A 68 10.05 2.38 -11.72
N GLY A 69 8.89 2.86 -12.16
CA GLY A 69 8.47 2.85 -13.56
C GLY A 69 7.90 1.50 -14.03
N LYS A 70 7.48 0.65 -13.08
CA LYS A 70 6.90 -0.66 -13.37
C LYS A 70 5.40 -0.53 -13.57
N TRP A 71 4.94 -0.91 -14.76
CA TRP A 71 3.53 -0.82 -15.15
C TRP A 71 2.71 -2.04 -14.72
N ALA A 72 3.34 -3.21 -14.62
CA ALA A 72 2.74 -4.45 -14.19
C ALA A 72 3.68 -5.21 -13.24
N ALA A 73 3.10 -5.90 -12.26
CA ALA A 73 3.79 -6.83 -11.39
C ALA A 73 2.78 -7.85 -10.84
N THR A 74 3.25 -9.02 -10.44
CA THR A 74 2.41 -10.02 -9.77
C THR A 74 2.92 -10.21 -8.35
N MET A 75 2.04 -10.05 -7.37
CA MET A 75 2.33 -10.39 -5.97
C MET A 75 1.75 -11.78 -5.71
N ILE A 76 2.54 -12.66 -5.12
CA ILE A 76 2.19 -14.07 -4.90
C ILE A 76 2.48 -14.39 -3.46
N ASP A 77 1.56 -15.08 -2.79
CA ASP A 77 1.82 -15.58 -1.45
C ASP A 77 2.14 -17.08 -1.38
N GLU A 78 2.58 -17.53 -0.20
CA GLU A 78 2.91 -18.94 0.07
C GLU A 78 1.69 -19.87 -0.04
N SER A 79 0.47 -19.34 0.08
CA SER A 79 -0.77 -20.09 -0.16
C SER A 79 -1.15 -20.19 -1.65
N GLY A 80 -0.39 -19.55 -2.54
CA GLY A 80 -0.66 -19.52 -3.98
C GLY A 80 -1.73 -18.50 -4.38
N GLU A 81 -2.17 -17.62 -3.48
CA GLU A 81 -2.98 -16.47 -3.89
C GLU A 81 -2.11 -15.53 -4.73
N THR A 82 -2.72 -14.95 -5.77
CA THR A 82 -2.05 -14.00 -6.65
C THR A 82 -2.84 -12.70 -6.73
N GLU A 83 -2.15 -11.57 -6.58
CA GLU A 83 -2.69 -10.25 -6.80
C GLU A 83 -1.89 -9.58 -7.93
N ARG A 84 -2.57 -9.21 -9.01
CA ARG A 84 -1.96 -8.46 -10.10
C ARG A 84 -1.95 -6.98 -9.77
N TYR A 85 -0.77 -6.38 -9.84
CA TYR A 85 -0.59 -4.95 -9.79
C TYR A 85 -0.63 -4.38 -11.21
N SER A 86 -1.40 -3.31 -11.39
CA SER A 86 -1.41 -2.46 -12.56
C SER A 86 -1.24 -1.01 -12.13
N ALA A 87 -0.30 -0.30 -12.75
CA ALA A 87 -0.08 1.12 -12.46
C ALA A 87 -1.31 1.98 -12.76
N ILE A 88 -2.10 1.63 -13.79
CA ILE A 88 -3.33 2.34 -14.15
C ILE A 88 -4.36 2.16 -13.04
N GLN A 89 -4.57 0.92 -12.60
CA GLN A 89 -5.50 0.63 -11.51
C GLN A 89 -5.05 1.30 -10.21
N PHE A 90 -3.75 1.33 -9.94
CA PHE A 90 -3.20 2.02 -8.79
C PHE A 90 -3.51 3.53 -8.81
N ILE A 91 -3.26 4.21 -9.93
CA ILE A 91 -3.51 5.65 -10.06
C ILE A 91 -5.02 5.98 -9.99
N PHE A 92 -5.86 5.28 -10.75
CA PHE A 92 -7.26 5.67 -10.92
C PHE A 92 -8.21 5.07 -9.89
N VAL A 93 -7.83 3.97 -9.24
CA VAL A 93 -8.66 3.30 -8.24
C VAL A 93 -8.07 3.48 -6.85
N ASP A 94 -6.84 3.01 -6.63
CA ASP A 94 -6.26 2.99 -5.28
C ASP A 94 -5.98 4.42 -4.76
N CYS A 95 -5.38 5.30 -5.57
CA CYS A 95 -5.13 6.69 -5.14
C CYS A 95 -6.43 7.49 -4.97
N TRP A 96 -7.43 7.29 -5.83
CA TRP A 96 -8.69 8.02 -5.72
C TRP A 96 -9.51 7.59 -4.51
N LYS A 97 -9.49 6.29 -4.20
CA LYS A 97 -10.07 5.75 -2.97
C LYS A 97 -9.39 6.34 -1.74
N LEU A 98 -8.05 6.37 -1.72
CA LEU A 98 -7.29 6.97 -0.62
C LEU A 98 -7.62 8.47 -0.44
N LEU A 99 -7.73 9.21 -1.55
CA LEU A 99 -8.12 10.62 -1.50
C LEU A 99 -9.51 10.79 -0.89
N ALA A 100 -10.49 9.96 -1.28
CA ALA A 100 -11.82 9.98 -0.70
C ALA A 100 -11.80 9.68 0.81
N GLU A 101 -10.99 8.71 1.26
CA GLU A 101 -10.81 8.39 2.68
C GLU A 101 -10.21 9.56 3.47
N ILE A 102 -9.25 10.29 2.89
CA ILE A 102 -8.66 11.49 3.50
C ILE A 102 -9.70 12.60 3.63
N LEU A 103 -10.46 12.86 2.57
CA LEU A 103 -11.50 13.90 2.58
C LEU A 103 -12.60 13.59 3.60
N ALA A 104 -13.05 12.34 3.66
CA ALA A 104 -14.03 11.89 4.65
C ALA A 104 -13.49 12.07 6.08
N SER A 105 -12.22 11.73 6.31
CA SER A 105 -11.57 11.91 7.61
C SER A 105 -11.47 13.39 8.00
N LEU A 106 -11.08 14.26 7.07
CA LEU A 106 -11.02 15.71 7.30
C LEU A 106 -12.40 16.27 7.63
N PHE A 107 -13.43 15.83 6.91
CA PHE A 107 -14.80 16.26 7.13
C PHE A 107 -15.26 15.93 8.56
N ILE A 108 -15.06 14.68 9.01
CA ILE A 108 -15.42 14.25 10.37
C ILE A 108 -14.67 15.08 11.42
N VAL A 109 -13.37 15.29 11.23
CA VAL A 109 -12.55 16.10 12.17
C VAL A 109 -13.07 17.54 12.23
N THR A 110 -13.44 18.12 11.09
CA THR A 110 -13.94 19.50 11.01
C THR A 110 -15.31 19.63 11.68
N GLU A 111 -16.25 18.74 11.38
CA GLU A 111 -17.57 18.69 12.03
C GLU A 111 -17.43 18.55 13.55
N THR A 112 -16.61 17.60 14.00
CA THR A 112 -16.36 17.36 15.43
C THR A 112 -15.76 18.60 16.11
N TYR A 113 -14.83 19.28 15.43
CA TYR A 113 -14.21 20.50 15.95
C TYR A 113 -15.23 21.65 16.08
N LEU A 114 -16.06 21.87 15.07
CA LEU A 114 -17.11 22.90 15.11
C LEU A 114 -18.15 22.62 16.18
N GLU A 115 -18.54 21.36 16.35
CA GLU A 115 -19.46 20.93 17.41
C GLU A 115 -18.87 21.22 18.80
N LEU A 116 -17.62 20.84 19.03
CA LEU A 116 -16.88 21.13 20.28
C LEU A 116 -16.79 22.63 20.55
N GLU A 117 -16.49 23.44 19.53
CA GLU A 117 -16.40 24.89 19.68
C GLU A 117 -17.77 25.49 20.03
N SER A 118 -18.85 25.00 19.41
CA SER A 118 -20.21 25.43 19.72
C SER A 118 -20.61 25.12 21.16
N LEU A 119 -20.27 23.93 21.67
CA LEU A 119 -20.52 23.49 23.04
C LEU A 119 -19.74 24.34 24.04
N LYS A 120 -18.47 24.66 23.73
CA LYS A 120 -17.64 25.54 24.55
C LYS A 120 -18.23 26.95 24.66
N ARG A 121 -18.70 27.52 23.54
CA ARG A 121 -19.35 28.85 23.53
C ARG A 121 -20.64 28.84 24.36
N LYS A 122 -21.48 27.81 24.23
CA LYS A 122 -22.72 27.66 25.03
C LYS A 122 -22.42 27.56 26.53
N THR A 123 -21.40 26.78 26.90
CA THR A 123 -20.98 26.61 28.31
C THR A 123 -20.48 27.92 28.90
N ASN A 124 -19.63 28.65 28.17
CA ASN A 124 -19.09 29.93 28.64
C ASN A 124 -20.18 31.00 28.82
N ALA A 125 -21.16 31.07 27.91
CA ALA A 125 -22.29 31.99 28.01
C ALA A 125 -23.21 31.70 29.21
N PHE A 126 -23.36 30.42 29.57
CA PHE A 126 -24.11 30.01 30.77
C PHE A 126 -23.39 30.43 32.06
N THR A 127 -22.07 30.27 32.14
CA THR A 127 -21.28 30.69 33.31
C THR A 127 -21.15 32.21 33.48
N SER A 128 -21.27 33.01 32.42
CA SER A 128 -21.20 34.49 32.51
C SER A 128 -22.52 35.17 32.85
N SER A 129 -23.62 34.41 32.96
CA SER A 129 -24.96 34.90 33.26
C SER A 129 -25.46 34.53 34.66
N GLN A 130 -24.61 33.85 35.45
CA GLN A 130 -24.75 33.67 36.91
C GLN A 130 -23.85 34.64 37.65
#